data_AF-A0A194USM2-F1
#
_entry.id   AF-A0A194USM2-F1
#
_cell.length_a   1.000
_cell.length_b   1.000
_cell.length_c   1.000
_cell.angle_alpha   90.00
_cell.angle_beta   90.00
_cell.angle_gamma   90.00
#
_symmetry.space_group_name_H-M   'P 1'
#
loop_
_entity.id
_entity.type
_entity.pdbx_description
1 polymer ?
#
loop_
_entity_poly.entity_id
_entity_poly.type
_entity_poly.pdbx_seq_one_letter_code
_entity_poly.pdbx_strand_id
1 'polypeptide(L)'
;MDASALLKSQGWRGSGHSLHKTDDSIGLAKPILVSRKNNTLGIGRKNHVTSDQWWLNAFDEQLKSLDTSNKTSVVQTKENTKLGGLLTVGAGKYSGANALYACFVSGGLLQGTVKSNTKDESTDTTPEAEVAPPVRKETKEERRARKEEKRRRKAEREAKRQRKAEKQAKKQAEKTASVGASASVKGKNESNKDKKSTEKKIKSGKKGAAPETKEERRARKEAKRKGKENKEKRHKVEEG
;
A
#
# COMPACT_ATOMS: atom_id res chain seq x y z
N MET A 1 -30.57 41.33 7.87
CA MET A 1 -29.52 42.26 8.35
C MET A 1 -28.37 42.24 7.36
N ASP A 2 -27.89 43.40 6.92
CA ASP A 2 -26.68 43.50 6.09
C ASP A 2 -25.45 43.63 7.00
N ALA A 3 -24.75 42.50 7.20
CA ALA A 3 -23.55 42.46 8.02
C ALA A 3 -22.41 43.33 7.45
N SER A 4 -22.36 43.50 6.13
CA SER A 4 -21.31 44.28 5.48
C SER A 4 -21.46 45.78 5.75
N ALA A 5 -22.70 46.28 5.76
CA ALA A 5 -23.01 47.66 6.11
C ALA A 5 -22.66 47.97 7.57
N LEU A 6 -23.00 47.06 8.50
CA LEU A 6 -22.64 47.20 9.91
C LEU A 6 -21.12 47.21 10.13
N LEU A 7 -20.38 46.30 9.50
CA LEU A 7 -18.93 46.26 9.63
C LEU A 7 -18.28 47.52 9.04
N LYS A 8 -18.78 48.02 7.91
CA LYS A 8 -18.32 49.29 7.32
C LYS A 8 -18.60 50.47 8.26
N SER A 9 -19.78 50.51 8.90
CA SER A 9 -20.11 51.54 9.89
C SER A 9 -19.18 51.51 11.11
N GLN A 10 -18.61 50.34 11.42
CA GLN A 10 -17.61 50.16 12.48
C GLN A 10 -16.17 50.44 12.02
N GLY A 11 -15.97 50.92 10.80
CA GLY A 11 -14.65 51.26 10.27
C GLY A 11 -13.94 50.13 9.52
N TRP A 12 -14.63 49.03 9.19
CA TRP A 12 -14.06 48.03 8.30
C TRP A 12 -13.97 48.56 6.87
N ARG A 13 -12.79 48.45 6.27
CA ARG A 13 -12.47 49.00 4.93
C ARG A 13 -13.11 48.21 3.77
N GLY A 14 -13.67 47.04 4.05
CA GLY A 14 -14.41 46.22 3.10
C GLY A 14 -13.65 44.99 2.61
N SER A 15 -14.20 44.33 1.59
CA SER A 15 -13.66 43.08 1.04
C SER A 15 -12.20 43.24 0.60
N GLY A 16 -11.36 42.26 0.97
CA GLY A 16 -9.93 42.28 0.66
C GLY A 16 -9.05 42.90 1.76
N HIS A 17 -9.66 43.57 2.75
CA HIS A 17 -8.96 44.06 3.94
C HIS A 17 -9.27 43.16 5.13
N SER A 18 -8.32 43.05 6.04
CA SER A 18 -8.55 42.35 7.30
C SER A 18 -9.57 43.11 8.16
N LEU A 19 -10.08 42.49 9.22
CA LEU A 19 -10.96 43.18 10.18
C LEU A 19 -10.20 44.19 11.06
N HIS A 20 -8.89 44.32 10.86
CA HIS A 20 -8.06 45.27 11.59
C HIS A 20 -8.28 46.69 11.07
N LYS A 21 -8.17 47.68 11.95
CA LYS A 21 -8.53 49.07 11.65
C LYS A 21 -7.58 49.75 10.66
N THR A 22 -6.30 49.40 10.70
CA THR A 22 -5.23 50.10 9.96
C THR A 22 -4.43 49.15 9.08
N ASP A 23 -3.93 48.08 9.67
CA ASP A 23 -2.97 47.18 9.03
C ASP A 23 -3.56 45.84 8.58
N ASP A 24 -3.40 45.53 7.30
CA ASP A 24 -3.82 44.25 6.71
C ASP A 24 -2.82 43.11 6.94
N SER A 25 -1.66 43.39 7.51
CA SER A 25 -0.63 42.39 7.82
C SER A 25 -0.96 41.53 9.03
N ILE A 26 -1.82 42.03 9.93
CA ILE A 26 -2.16 41.38 11.20
C ILE A 26 -3.25 40.32 11.01
N GLY A 27 -4.22 40.58 10.12
CA GLY A 27 -5.41 39.75 9.98
C GLY A 27 -5.56 39.11 8.59
N LEU A 28 -6.42 38.09 8.52
CA LEU A 28 -6.73 37.43 7.26
C LEU A 28 -7.82 38.21 6.52
N ALA A 29 -7.52 38.61 5.27
CA ALA A 29 -8.51 39.19 4.37
C ALA A 29 -9.50 38.16 3.80
N LYS A 30 -9.10 36.87 3.77
CA LYS A 30 -9.91 35.76 3.26
C LYS A 30 -10.23 34.79 4.39
N PRO A 31 -11.47 34.25 4.44
CA PRO A 31 -11.82 33.24 5.42
C PRO A 31 -10.94 32.00 5.25
N ILE A 32 -10.68 31.31 6.36
CA ILE A 32 -9.92 30.06 6.34
C ILE A 32 -10.77 28.98 5.68
N LEU A 33 -10.26 28.40 4.59
CA LEU A 33 -10.88 27.25 3.96
C LEU A 33 -10.56 25.99 4.78
N VAL A 34 -11.59 25.40 5.37
CA VAL A 34 -11.49 24.15 6.11
C VAL A 34 -11.92 22.99 5.22
N SER A 35 -11.03 22.03 5.02
CA SER A 35 -11.37 20.77 4.37
C SER A 35 -12.20 19.93 5.34
N ARG A 36 -13.46 19.64 4.98
CA ARG A 36 -14.34 18.77 5.76
C ARG A 36 -14.18 17.32 5.33
N LYS A 37 -14.10 16.43 6.31
CA LYS A 37 -14.00 15.00 6.09
C LYS A 37 -15.40 14.38 6.10
N ASN A 38 -15.95 14.18 4.91
CA ASN A 38 -17.27 13.56 4.73
C ASN A 38 -17.20 12.04 4.47
N ASN A 39 -16.00 11.44 4.57
CA ASN A 39 -15.77 10.04 4.27
C ASN A 39 -15.37 9.24 5.52
N THR A 40 -15.58 7.93 5.47
CA THR A 40 -15.17 6.98 6.52
C THR A 40 -13.69 6.56 6.39
N LEU A 41 -12.97 7.06 5.38
CA LEU A 41 -11.57 6.68 5.13
C LEU A 41 -10.64 7.22 6.22
N GLY A 42 -9.47 6.62 6.41
CA GLY A 42 -8.44 7.15 7.30
C GLY A 42 -7.93 8.55 6.87
N ILE A 43 -7.43 9.34 7.84
CA ILE A 43 -6.81 10.64 7.56
C ILE A 43 -5.61 10.44 6.61
N GLY A 44 -5.50 11.30 5.60
CA GLY A 44 -4.44 11.21 4.57
C GLY A 44 -4.75 10.27 3.40
N ARG A 45 -5.85 9.51 3.45
CA ARG A 45 -6.31 8.70 2.32
C ARG A 45 -7.22 9.55 1.43
N LYS A 46 -6.83 9.72 0.17
CA LYS A 46 -7.63 10.43 -0.84
C LYS A 46 -8.77 9.52 -1.29
N ASN A 47 -9.92 10.11 -1.62
CA ASN A 47 -10.97 9.45 -2.40
C ASN A 47 -10.48 9.25 -3.83
N HIS A 48 -9.59 8.30 -4.04
CA HIS A 48 -9.05 7.97 -5.36
C HIS A 48 -9.83 6.76 -5.89
N VAL A 49 -10.92 7.03 -6.60
CA VAL A 49 -11.77 6.00 -7.27
C VAL A 49 -11.06 5.35 -8.47
N THR A 50 -9.91 5.91 -8.84
CA THR A 50 -9.17 5.61 -10.06
C THR A 50 -8.22 4.40 -9.92
N SER A 51 -8.26 3.68 -8.79
CA SER A 51 -7.64 2.35 -8.66
C SER A 51 -8.33 1.28 -9.54
N ASP A 52 -9.61 1.47 -9.84
CA ASP A 52 -10.42 0.44 -10.50
C ASP A 52 -10.47 0.62 -12.02
N GLN A 53 -9.76 1.61 -12.56
CA GLN A 53 -9.77 1.94 -13.99
C GLN A 53 -8.88 1.06 -14.85
N TRP A 54 -8.07 0.18 -14.27
CA TRP A 54 -7.22 -0.70 -15.07
C TRP A 54 -8.03 -1.71 -15.89
N TRP A 55 -9.14 -2.21 -15.35
CA TRP A 55 -10.05 -3.13 -16.06
C TRP A 55 -10.87 -2.38 -17.12
N LEU A 56 -11.32 -1.15 -16.85
CA LEU A 56 -12.12 -0.34 -17.78
C LEU A 56 -11.28 0.04 -18.99
N ASN A 57 -10.03 0.45 -18.75
CA ASN A 57 -9.10 0.78 -19.80
C ASN A 57 -8.69 -0.46 -20.61
N ALA A 58 -8.55 -1.62 -19.97
CA ALA A 58 -8.26 -2.88 -20.67
C ALA A 58 -9.46 -3.37 -21.50
N PHE A 59 -10.68 -3.20 -20.99
CA PHE A 59 -11.92 -3.52 -21.70
C PHE A 59 -12.15 -2.59 -22.90
N ASP A 60 -11.98 -1.28 -22.71
CA ASP A 60 -12.06 -0.28 -23.78
C ASP A 60 -10.99 -0.50 -24.86
N GLU A 61 -9.77 -0.89 -24.47
CA GLU A 61 -8.71 -1.29 -25.40
C GLU A 61 -9.09 -2.54 -26.22
N GLN A 62 -9.81 -3.48 -25.61
CA GLN A 62 -10.31 -4.65 -26.31
C GLN A 62 -11.43 -4.28 -27.29
N LEU A 63 -12.38 -3.42 -26.90
CA LEU A 63 -13.42 -2.93 -27.80
C LEU A 63 -12.85 -2.19 -29.02
N LYS A 64 -11.83 -1.35 -28.81
CA LYS A 64 -11.12 -0.64 -29.88
C LYS A 64 -10.34 -1.56 -30.83
N SER A 65 -10.07 -2.79 -30.41
CA SER A 65 -9.39 -3.79 -31.24
C SER A 65 -10.34 -4.63 -32.10
N LEU A 66 -11.66 -4.46 -31.93
CA LEU A 66 -12.67 -5.11 -32.77
C LEU A 66 -12.89 -4.29 -34.04
N ASP A 67 -12.55 -4.86 -35.19
CA ASP A 67 -12.90 -4.28 -36.48
C ASP A 67 -14.33 -4.71 -36.84
N THR A 68 -15.21 -3.72 -37.01
CA THR A 68 -16.64 -3.89 -37.32
C THR A 68 -16.99 -3.41 -38.72
N SER A 69 -15.97 -3.13 -39.56
CA SER A 69 -16.16 -2.68 -40.95
C SER A 69 -16.95 -3.68 -41.81
N ASN A 70 -16.91 -4.98 -41.46
CA ASN A 70 -17.68 -6.02 -42.11
C ASN A 70 -18.96 -6.33 -41.32
N LYS A 71 -20.14 -6.06 -41.92
CA LYS A 71 -21.47 -6.20 -41.28
C LYS A 71 -21.81 -7.63 -40.81
N THR A 72 -21.04 -8.62 -41.24
CA THR A 72 -21.33 -10.06 -41.04
C THR A 72 -20.32 -10.77 -40.14
N SER A 73 -19.15 -10.21 -39.86
CA SER A 73 -18.15 -10.82 -38.98
C SER A 73 -17.32 -9.79 -38.24
N VAL A 74 -17.22 -9.97 -36.92
CA VAL A 74 -16.36 -9.15 -36.07
C VAL A 74 -15.01 -9.84 -35.97
N VAL A 75 -13.95 -9.19 -36.44
CA VAL A 75 -12.58 -9.73 -36.39
C VAL A 75 -11.77 -8.93 -35.39
N GLN A 76 -11.18 -9.63 -34.41
CA GLN A 76 -10.26 -9.01 -33.46
C GLN A 76 -8.91 -8.80 -34.14
N THR A 77 -8.52 -7.54 -34.35
CA THR A 77 -7.30 -7.18 -35.09
C THR A 77 -6.00 -7.29 -34.26
N LYS A 78 -6.11 -7.40 -32.93
CA LYS A 78 -4.95 -7.46 -32.03
C LYS A 78 -5.07 -8.63 -31.05
N GLU A 79 -4.12 -9.56 -31.12
CA GLU A 79 -4.06 -10.74 -30.24
C GLU A 79 -3.41 -10.45 -28.86
N ASN A 80 -2.56 -9.42 -28.77
CA ASN A 80 -1.82 -9.05 -27.54
C ASN A 80 -2.48 -7.89 -26.76
N THR A 81 -3.78 -7.99 -26.47
CA THR A 81 -4.45 -7.01 -25.59
C THR A 81 -4.16 -7.30 -24.12
N LYS A 82 -4.29 -6.29 -23.25
CA LYS A 82 -4.08 -6.44 -21.80
C LYS A 82 -4.95 -7.52 -21.17
N LEU A 83 -6.17 -7.72 -21.68
CA LEU A 83 -7.06 -8.82 -21.30
C LEU A 83 -6.61 -10.15 -21.92
N GLY A 84 -6.19 -10.18 -23.19
CA GLY A 84 -5.63 -11.39 -23.81
C GLY A 84 -4.45 -11.96 -23.03
N GLY A 85 -3.52 -11.10 -22.58
CA GLY A 85 -2.39 -11.49 -21.72
C GLY A 85 -2.77 -11.98 -20.31
N LEU A 86 -3.99 -11.70 -19.86
CA LEU A 86 -4.54 -12.25 -18.61
C LEU A 86 -5.09 -13.67 -18.83
N LEU A 87 -5.66 -13.95 -20.01
CA LEU A 87 -6.18 -15.28 -20.35
C LEU A 87 -5.09 -16.25 -20.84
N THR A 88 -3.94 -15.76 -21.30
CA THR A 88 -2.82 -16.62 -21.70
C THR A 88 -2.34 -17.47 -20.51
N VAL A 89 -2.46 -18.78 -20.65
CA VAL A 89 -2.04 -19.76 -19.66
C VAL A 89 -0.52 -19.75 -19.56
N GLY A 90 0.03 -19.31 -18.43
CA GLY A 90 1.46 -19.44 -18.11
C GLY A 90 2.21 -18.15 -17.80
N ALA A 91 1.63 -16.96 -17.98
CA ALA A 91 2.32 -15.69 -17.68
C ALA A 91 2.19 -15.28 -16.19
N GLY A 92 2.71 -16.14 -15.30
CA GLY A 92 2.96 -15.80 -13.91
C GLY A 92 1.77 -15.96 -12.94
N LYS A 93 2.01 -15.59 -11.68
CA LYS A 93 1.15 -15.91 -10.52
C LYS A 93 -0.26 -15.28 -10.57
N TYR A 94 -0.50 -14.38 -11.52
CA TYR A 94 -1.75 -13.65 -11.74
C TYR A 94 -2.15 -13.64 -13.22
N SER A 95 -1.74 -14.61 -14.05
CA SER A 95 -2.27 -14.80 -15.41
C SER A 95 -2.67 -16.26 -15.66
N GLY A 96 -3.52 -16.45 -16.68
CA GLY A 96 -4.18 -17.70 -17.04
C GLY A 96 -5.58 -17.84 -16.43
N ALA A 97 -6.22 -19.00 -16.67
CA ALA A 97 -7.56 -19.31 -16.17
C ALA A 97 -7.75 -19.12 -14.64
N ASN A 98 -6.66 -19.20 -13.87
CA ASN A 98 -6.66 -19.04 -12.41
C ASN A 98 -6.45 -17.59 -11.93
N ALA A 99 -6.21 -16.64 -12.84
CA ALA A 99 -5.95 -15.23 -12.48
C ALA A 99 -7.17 -14.54 -11.87
N LEU A 100 -8.36 -14.81 -12.43
CA LEU A 100 -9.63 -14.28 -11.92
C LEU A 100 -9.92 -14.79 -10.50
N TYR A 101 -9.54 -16.05 -10.22
CA TYR A 101 -9.70 -16.68 -8.91
C TYR A 101 -8.59 -16.35 -7.91
N ALA A 102 -7.50 -15.71 -8.33
CA ALA A 102 -6.40 -15.32 -7.44
C ALA A 102 -6.76 -14.16 -6.49
N CYS A 103 -7.80 -13.39 -6.81
CA CYS A 103 -8.31 -12.28 -5.99
C CYS A 103 -9.30 -12.72 -4.92
N PHE A 104 -9.87 -13.93 -5.03
CA PHE A 104 -10.82 -14.46 -4.06
C PHE A 104 -10.09 -15.35 -3.05
N VAL A 105 -10.19 -15.00 -1.78
CA VAL A 105 -9.82 -15.92 -0.69
C VAL A 105 -10.99 -16.87 -0.52
N SER A 106 -10.79 -18.17 -0.73
CA SER A 106 -11.81 -19.17 -0.38
C SER A 106 -12.07 -19.08 1.13
N GLY A 107 -13.17 -18.44 1.52
CA GLY A 107 -13.64 -18.44 2.90
C GLY A 107 -14.01 -19.86 3.31
N GLY A 108 -13.63 -20.28 4.52
CA GLY A 108 -14.18 -21.51 5.09
C GLY A 108 -15.68 -21.35 5.32
N LEU A 109 -16.44 -22.45 5.23
CA LEU A 109 -17.86 -22.42 5.60
C LEU A 109 -17.97 -22.07 7.10
N LEU A 110 -18.84 -21.10 7.41
CA LEU A 110 -19.19 -20.80 8.79
C LEU A 110 -20.03 -21.96 9.31
N GLN A 111 -19.47 -22.74 10.24
CA GLN A 111 -20.17 -23.86 10.84
C GLN A 111 -21.32 -23.29 11.70
N GLY A 112 -22.55 -23.45 11.23
CA GLY A 112 -23.73 -22.97 11.94
C GLY A 112 -23.83 -23.60 13.33
N THR A 113 -24.29 -22.82 14.31
CA THR A 113 -24.47 -23.26 15.71
C THR A 113 -25.76 -24.06 15.91
N VAL A 114 -26.56 -24.25 14.85
CA VAL A 114 -27.77 -25.06 14.90
C VAL A 114 -27.34 -26.53 14.84
N LYS A 115 -27.49 -27.25 15.95
CA LYS A 115 -27.41 -28.71 15.97
C LYS A 115 -28.62 -29.24 15.19
N SER A 116 -28.43 -29.58 13.92
CA SER A 116 -29.43 -30.32 13.17
C SER A 116 -29.50 -31.74 13.73
N ASN A 117 -30.51 -31.98 14.57
CA ASN A 117 -30.94 -33.34 14.85
C ASN A 117 -31.49 -33.93 13.56
N THR A 118 -30.71 -34.85 13.00
CA THR A 118 -31.10 -36.04 12.23
C THR A 118 -32.28 -35.96 11.26
N LYS A 119 -31.92 -36.30 10.01
CA LYS A 119 -32.63 -37.11 9.02
C LYS A 119 -33.81 -36.50 8.26
N ASP A 120 -33.51 -36.39 6.97
CA ASP A 120 -34.34 -36.77 5.82
C ASP A 120 -35.46 -35.82 5.38
N GLU A 121 -35.34 -35.49 4.09
CA GLU A 121 -36.43 -35.22 3.15
C GLU A 121 -37.17 -33.88 3.30
N SER A 122 -36.69 -32.87 2.56
CA SER A 122 -37.56 -31.82 2.05
C SER A 122 -37.35 -31.71 0.53
N THR A 123 -38.22 -32.41 -0.19
CA THR A 123 -38.56 -32.15 -1.58
C THR A 123 -39.19 -30.77 -1.70
N ASP A 124 -38.51 -29.86 -2.38
CA ASP A 124 -39.20 -28.74 -3.03
C ASP A 124 -38.62 -28.52 -4.43
N THR A 125 -39.49 -28.19 -5.35
CA THR A 125 -39.49 -28.74 -6.71
C THR A 125 -39.25 -27.64 -7.74
N THR A 126 -38.15 -27.77 -8.52
CA THR A 126 -37.95 -27.36 -9.95
C THR A 126 -37.91 -25.86 -10.33
N PRO A 127 -37.26 -25.45 -11.46
CA PRO A 127 -36.75 -26.28 -12.56
C PRO A 127 -35.28 -26.08 -13.00
N GLU A 128 -34.70 -27.20 -13.46
CA GLU A 128 -33.85 -27.35 -14.65
C GLU A 128 -32.70 -26.36 -14.89
N ALA A 129 -31.50 -26.74 -14.43
CA ALA A 129 -30.24 -26.31 -15.01
C ALA A 129 -29.21 -27.45 -14.93
N GLU A 130 -28.47 -27.61 -16.01
CA GLU A 130 -27.59 -28.71 -16.38
C GLU A 130 -26.64 -29.25 -15.28
N VAL A 131 -26.62 -30.59 -15.20
CA VAL A 131 -25.47 -31.47 -14.94
C VAL A 131 -24.33 -30.89 -14.09
N ALA A 132 -24.51 -30.94 -12.76
CA ALA A 132 -23.39 -30.84 -11.82
C ALA A 132 -22.56 -32.15 -11.86
N PRO A 133 -21.22 -32.09 -11.98
CA PRO A 133 -20.39 -33.30 -11.95
C PRO A 133 -20.39 -33.94 -10.54
N PRO A 134 -20.29 -35.28 -10.44
CA PRO A 134 -20.37 -35.98 -9.17
C PRO A 134 -19.20 -35.60 -8.27
N VAL A 135 -19.52 -35.12 -7.05
CA VAL A 135 -18.55 -34.87 -5.98
C VAL A 135 -17.88 -36.20 -5.62
N ARG A 136 -16.67 -36.42 -6.14
CA ARG A 136 -15.83 -37.58 -5.80
C ARG A 136 -15.52 -37.54 -4.31
N LYS A 137 -15.97 -38.55 -3.58
CA LYS A 137 -15.61 -38.76 -2.16
C LYS A 137 -14.14 -39.21 -2.13
N GLU A 138 -13.22 -38.31 -1.78
CA GLU A 138 -11.79 -38.63 -1.58
C GLU A 138 -11.66 -39.84 -0.63
N THR A 139 -10.89 -40.85 -1.02
CA THR A 139 -10.66 -42.03 -0.18
C THR A 139 -9.75 -41.67 1.01
N LYS A 140 -9.87 -42.43 2.11
CA LYS A 140 -9.15 -42.17 3.37
C LYS A 140 -7.61 -42.12 3.20
N GLU A 141 -7.10 -42.77 2.17
CA GLU A 141 -5.68 -42.80 1.82
C GLU A 141 -5.22 -41.52 1.11
N GLU A 142 -6.02 -40.98 0.19
CA GLU A 142 -5.75 -39.71 -0.51
C GLU A 142 -5.70 -38.54 0.49
N ARG A 143 -6.59 -38.57 1.50
CA ARG A 143 -6.59 -37.61 2.61
C ARG A 143 -5.35 -37.73 3.51
N ARG A 144 -4.78 -38.93 3.68
CA ARG A 144 -3.53 -39.15 4.45
C ARG A 144 -2.31 -38.66 3.67
N ALA A 145 -2.22 -38.97 2.38
CA ALA A 145 -1.16 -38.49 1.50
C ALA A 145 -1.10 -36.96 1.44
N ARG A 146 -2.25 -36.30 1.29
CA ARG A 146 -2.36 -34.83 1.30
C ARG A 146 -1.93 -34.21 2.64
N LYS A 147 -2.19 -34.89 3.76
CA LYS A 147 -1.79 -34.43 5.10
C LYS A 147 -0.28 -34.56 5.31
N GLU A 148 0.33 -35.62 4.79
CA GLU A 148 1.77 -35.85 4.87
C GLU A 148 2.57 -34.88 4.00
N GLU A 149 2.12 -34.64 2.77
CA GLU A 149 2.69 -33.62 1.89
C GLU A 149 2.64 -32.22 2.53
N LYS A 150 1.51 -31.89 3.17
CA LYS A 150 1.34 -30.62 3.89
C LYS A 150 2.28 -30.50 5.10
N ARG A 151 2.60 -31.60 5.79
CA ARG A 151 3.61 -31.61 6.88
C ARG A 151 5.02 -31.45 6.33
N ARG A 152 5.37 -32.13 5.24
CA ARG A 152 6.68 -31.98 4.57
C ARG A 152 6.92 -30.54 4.13
N ARG A 153 5.92 -29.91 3.50
CA ARG A 153 6.00 -28.51 3.04
C ARG A 153 6.12 -27.51 4.19
N LYS A 154 5.54 -27.79 5.36
CA LYS A 154 5.71 -26.96 6.56
C LYS A 154 7.12 -27.09 7.14
N ALA A 155 7.63 -28.31 7.29
CA ALA A 155 8.98 -28.57 7.78
C ALA A 155 10.06 -27.92 6.89
N GLU A 156 9.92 -28.03 5.57
CA GLU A 156 10.83 -27.39 4.61
C GLU A 156 10.82 -25.84 4.75
N ARG A 157 9.63 -25.26 4.97
CA ARG A 157 9.49 -23.81 5.15
C ARG A 157 10.12 -23.32 6.45
N GLU A 158 10.05 -24.11 7.51
CA GLU A 158 10.69 -23.82 8.81
C GLU A 158 12.21 -23.94 8.72
N ALA A 159 12.74 -24.99 8.09
CA ALA A 159 14.17 -25.14 7.83
C ALA A 159 14.73 -23.97 7.00
N LYS A 160 13.98 -23.52 5.98
CA LYS A 160 14.36 -22.36 5.17
C LYS A 160 14.34 -21.04 5.96
N ARG A 161 13.47 -20.92 6.98
CA ARG A 161 13.44 -19.75 7.87
C ARG A 161 14.62 -19.76 8.84
N GLN A 162 14.94 -20.91 9.42
CA GLN A 162 16.10 -21.07 10.32
C GLN A 162 17.41 -20.78 9.59
N ARG A 163 17.62 -21.33 8.38
CA ARG A 163 18.82 -21.04 7.57
C ARG A 163 18.96 -19.56 7.22
N LYS A 164 17.85 -18.85 6.99
CA LYS A 164 17.87 -17.41 6.74
C LYS A 164 18.19 -16.61 8.00
N ALA A 165 17.66 -17.01 9.16
CA ALA A 165 17.94 -16.37 10.44
C ALA A 165 19.43 -16.52 10.81
N GLU A 166 19.99 -17.72 10.67
CA GLU A 166 21.41 -17.98 10.93
C GLU A 166 22.32 -17.16 10.00
N LYS A 167 22.00 -17.08 8.70
CA LYS A 167 22.74 -16.25 7.74
C LYS A 167 22.64 -14.76 8.07
N GLN A 168 21.54 -14.30 8.65
CA GLN A 168 21.40 -12.91 9.09
C GLN A 168 22.19 -12.64 10.38
N ALA A 169 22.18 -13.58 11.34
CA ALA A 169 22.97 -13.49 12.56
C ALA A 169 24.48 -13.45 12.27
N LYS A 170 24.98 -14.35 11.40
CA LYS A 170 26.38 -14.34 10.95
C LYS A 170 26.78 -13.00 10.32
N LYS A 171 25.94 -12.45 9.44
CA LYS A 171 26.17 -11.13 8.82
C LYS A 171 26.12 -9.96 9.81
N GLN A 172 25.36 -10.07 10.90
CA GLN A 172 25.33 -9.05 11.93
C GLN A 172 26.58 -9.13 12.81
N ALA A 173 27.00 -10.34 13.20
CA ALA A 173 28.23 -10.57 13.96
C ALA A 173 29.49 -10.09 13.21
N GLU A 174 29.57 -10.37 11.90
CA GLU A 174 30.67 -9.92 11.04
C GLU A 174 30.76 -8.39 10.97
N LYS A 175 29.61 -7.71 10.89
CA LYS A 175 29.54 -6.23 10.87
C LYS A 175 29.90 -5.61 12.20
N THR A 176 29.52 -6.23 13.33
CA THR A 176 29.90 -5.73 14.64
C THR A 176 31.39 -5.94 14.92
N ALA A 177 31.98 -7.03 14.40
CA ALA A 177 33.42 -7.28 14.49
C ALA A 177 34.23 -6.28 13.63
N SER A 178 33.78 -5.95 12.41
CA SER A 178 34.47 -4.99 11.55
C SER A 178 34.42 -3.54 12.07
N VAL A 179 33.36 -3.16 12.79
CA VAL A 179 33.24 -1.82 13.39
C VAL A 179 34.13 -1.68 14.63
N GLY A 180 34.30 -2.74 15.42
CA GLY A 180 35.19 -2.77 16.58
C GLY A 180 36.68 -2.59 16.24
N ALA A 181 37.14 -3.09 15.09
CA ALA A 181 38.53 -2.92 14.65
C ALA A 181 38.84 -1.51 14.10
N SER A 182 37.83 -0.78 13.61
CA SER A 182 38.01 0.55 13.01
C SER A 182 37.98 1.72 14.01
N ALA A 183 37.69 1.47 15.29
CA ALA A 183 37.61 2.49 16.34
C ALA A 183 38.96 2.80 17.03
N SER A 184 40.04 2.07 16.71
CA SER A 184 41.36 2.21 17.37
C SER A 184 42.35 3.13 16.63
N VAL A 185 42.08 3.57 15.39
CA VAL A 185 43.04 4.36 14.56
C VAL A 185 42.46 5.70 14.09
N LYS A 186 41.74 6.42 14.97
CA LYS A 186 41.26 7.77 14.61
C LYS A 186 41.37 8.78 15.76
N GLY A 187 42.53 8.80 16.40
CA GLY A 187 43.06 9.99 17.07
C GLY A 187 44.12 10.62 16.15
N LYS A 188 44.05 11.95 15.95
CA LYS A 188 44.90 12.81 15.08
C LYS A 188 44.49 12.93 13.60
N ASN A 189 43.57 13.85 13.31
CA ASN A 189 43.79 14.97 12.37
C ASN A 189 42.55 15.88 12.29
N GLU A 190 42.49 16.77 13.26
CA GLU A 190 42.26 18.22 13.17
C GLU A 190 41.99 18.89 11.80
N SER A 191 40.91 19.69 11.80
CA SER A 191 40.84 21.10 11.38
C SER A 191 41.46 21.55 10.05
N ASN A 192 40.68 21.48 8.95
CA ASN A 192 40.67 22.54 7.90
C ASN A 192 39.66 22.24 6.79
N LYS A 193 38.35 22.51 6.98
CA LYS A 193 37.45 22.70 5.82
C LYS A 193 36.11 23.40 6.08
N ASP A 194 35.98 24.18 7.15
CA ASP A 194 34.83 25.06 7.35
C ASP A 194 35.30 26.51 7.17
N LYS A 195 35.20 27.07 5.96
CA LYS A 195 35.19 28.54 5.71
C LYS A 195 35.01 29.02 4.25
N LYS A 196 34.61 28.18 3.27
CA LYS A 196 34.51 28.67 1.86
C LYS A 196 33.39 28.05 1.03
N SER A 197 32.14 28.14 1.48
CA SER A 197 30.98 27.91 0.58
C SER A 197 29.64 28.55 0.98
N THR A 198 29.58 29.33 2.07
CA THR A 198 28.35 30.02 2.49
C THR A 198 28.23 31.43 1.90
N GLU A 199 28.56 31.63 0.62
CA GLU A 199 28.25 32.92 -0.04
C GLU A 199 28.30 32.82 -1.57
N LYS A 200 27.38 32.04 -2.17
CA LYS A 200 26.88 32.24 -3.56
C LYS A 200 25.94 31.09 -3.97
N LYS A 201 24.65 31.26 -3.70
CA LYS A 201 23.48 30.87 -4.52
C LYS A 201 22.23 30.66 -3.65
N ILE A 202 21.79 31.73 -3.02
CA ILE A 202 20.35 31.99 -2.86
C ILE A 202 19.90 32.58 -4.21
N LYS A 203 19.57 31.73 -5.19
CA LYS A 203 18.71 31.99 -6.37
C LYS A 203 18.87 30.88 -7.43
N SER A 204 18.08 29.83 -7.27
CA SER A 204 17.50 28.91 -8.27
C SER A 204 16.96 27.74 -7.45
N GLY A 205 15.66 27.60 -7.24
CA GLY A 205 14.71 27.34 -8.30
C GLY A 205 14.28 25.87 -8.19
N LYS A 206 13.31 25.63 -7.30
CA LYS A 206 12.32 24.54 -7.32
C LYS A 206 12.36 23.67 -8.59
N LYS A 207 12.92 22.45 -8.48
CA LYS A 207 12.52 21.20 -9.19
C LYS A 207 13.54 20.08 -8.89
N GLY A 208 13.03 18.91 -8.50
CA GLY A 208 13.77 17.64 -8.51
C GLY A 208 14.57 17.31 -7.24
N ALA A 209 13.91 16.82 -6.19
CA ALA A 209 14.62 16.03 -5.20
C ALA A 209 15.04 14.71 -5.88
N ALA A 210 16.35 14.55 -6.09
CA ALA A 210 16.93 13.29 -6.52
C ALA A 210 16.49 12.15 -5.58
N PRO A 211 16.29 10.92 -6.09
CA PRO A 211 15.86 9.81 -5.25
C PRO A 211 16.91 9.53 -4.17
N GLU A 212 16.53 9.71 -2.90
CA GLU A 212 17.36 9.34 -1.73
C GLU A 212 17.95 7.94 -1.94
N THR A 213 19.26 7.82 -1.77
CA THR A 213 19.91 6.51 -1.89
C THR A 213 19.38 5.57 -0.80
N LYS A 214 19.42 4.26 -1.08
CA LYS A 214 18.91 3.24 -0.15
C LYS A 214 19.62 3.29 1.22
N GLU A 215 20.85 3.81 1.26
CA GLU A 215 21.64 3.98 2.47
C GLU A 215 21.19 5.20 3.29
N GLU A 216 20.95 6.35 2.66
CA GLU A 216 20.36 7.52 3.34
C GLU A 216 19.00 7.21 3.96
N ARG A 217 18.15 6.46 3.24
CA ARG A 217 16.85 6.03 3.76
C ARG A 217 16.96 5.09 4.97
N ARG A 218 18.03 4.29 5.04
CA ARG A 218 18.31 3.41 6.19
C ARG A 218 18.85 4.22 7.37
N ALA A 219 19.82 5.10 7.14
CA ALA A 219 20.37 5.98 8.16
C ALA A 219 19.28 6.87 8.81
N ARG A 220 18.38 7.43 8.00
CA ARG A 220 17.26 8.23 8.50
C ARG A 220 16.27 7.43 9.36
N LYS A 221 16.00 6.17 9.00
CA LYS A 221 15.15 5.28 9.81
C LYS A 221 15.82 4.88 11.11
N GLU A 222 17.12 4.66 11.09
CA GLU A 222 17.91 4.28 12.27
C GLU A 222 18.06 5.45 13.25
N ALA A 223 18.31 6.67 12.75
CA ALA A 223 18.31 7.90 13.55
C ALA A 223 16.94 8.13 14.22
N LYS A 224 15.83 7.89 13.48
CA LYS A 224 14.48 7.97 14.07
C LYS A 224 14.23 6.92 15.16
N ARG A 225 14.81 5.72 15.05
CA ARG A 225 14.71 4.68 16.08
C ARG A 225 15.49 5.06 17.33
N LYS A 226 16.74 5.50 17.18
CA LYS A 226 17.58 5.98 18.29
C LYS A 226 16.96 7.18 19.00
N GLY A 227 16.36 8.11 18.24
CA GLY A 227 15.66 9.26 18.83
C GLY A 227 14.45 8.87 19.67
N LYS A 228 13.69 7.84 19.25
CA LYS A 228 12.56 7.32 20.04
C LYS A 228 13.04 6.61 21.30
N GLU A 229 14.07 5.78 21.19
CA GLU A 229 14.64 5.05 22.32
C GLU A 229 15.23 6.01 23.37
N ASN A 230 15.92 7.08 22.96
CA ASN A 230 16.40 8.10 23.88
C ASN A 230 15.27 8.89 24.54
N LYS A 231 14.17 9.16 23.82
CA LYS A 231 13.00 9.83 24.39
C LYS A 231 12.29 8.94 25.42
N GLU A 232 12.20 7.64 25.14
CA GLU A 232 11.62 6.64 26.04
C GLU A 232 12.48 6.41 27.29
N LYS A 233 13.81 6.41 27.15
CA LYS A 233 14.75 6.38 28.28
C LYS A 233 14.66 7.63 29.15
N ARG A 234 14.52 8.82 28.56
CA ARG A 234 14.33 10.07 29.31
C ARG A 234 13.03 10.06 30.11
N HIS A 235 11.93 9.62 29.50
CA HIS A 235 10.64 9.53 30.19
C HIS A 235 10.67 8.57 31.39
N LYS A 236 11.37 7.43 31.27
CA LYS A 236 11.53 6.47 32.38
C LYS A 236 12.41 6.96 33.53
N VAL A 237 13.27 7.95 33.31
CA VAL A 237 14.13 8.55 34.35
C VAL A 237 13.41 9.69 35.08
N GLU A 238 12.38 10.29 34.47
CA GLU A 238 11.57 11.34 35.12
C GLU A 238 10.38 10.78 35.92
N GLU A 239 10.00 9.51 35.73
CA GLU A 239 8.89 8.84 36.42
C GLU A 239 9.32 7.91 37.58
N GLY A 240 10.63 7.81 37.88
CA GLY A 240 11.18 7.03 38.99
C GLY A 240 11.89 7.92 39.99
#